data_AF-A0A940UYB1-F1
#
_entry.id   AF-A0A940UYB1-F1
#
_cell.length_a   1.000
_cell.length_b   1.000
_cell.length_c   1.000
_cell.angle_alpha   90.00
_cell.angle_beta   90.00
_cell.angle_gamma   90.00
#
_symmetry.space_group_name_H-M   'P 1'
#
loop_
_entity.id
_entity.type
_entity.pdbx_description
1 polymer ?
#
loop_
_entity_poly.entity_id
_entity_poly.type
_entity_poly.pdbx_seq_one_letter_code
_entity_poly.pdbx_strand_id
1 'polypeptide(L)'
;SHGAGKWRSAPGVIWEAVNEAWDCTSNMGPCDGWHTRGEGQQGGQPTVLNKAYIVRGEETIEIKEPHIPQQLKGGDVFIAKAGGGGGVGRPDERDPEAVRMDVKNGLVSIEMARDVYKVSIDPETLEIYANATQKMRAEARR
;
A
#
# COMPACT_ATOMS: atom_id res chain seq x y z
N SER A 1 -0.33 -0.79 0.95
CA SER A 1 0.16 0.51 0.46
C SER A 1 0.15 1.57 1.55
N HIS A 2 -0.66 1.44 2.60
CA HIS A 2 -0.67 2.31 3.78
C HIS A 2 0.12 1.69 4.94
N GLY A 3 0.50 2.53 5.90
CA GLY A 3 1.02 2.08 7.19
C GLY A 3 -0.11 1.60 8.12
N ALA A 4 0.07 0.41 8.68
CA ALA A 4 -0.87 -0.17 9.61
C ALA A 4 -0.77 0.48 11.00
N GLY A 5 -1.89 0.60 11.70
CA GLY A 5 -1.92 1.06 13.08
C GLY A 5 -3.31 0.91 13.67
N LYS A 6 -3.45 1.24 14.96
CA LYS A 6 -4.77 1.41 15.59
C LYS A 6 -5.63 2.34 14.73
N TRP A 7 -5.03 3.44 14.30
CA TRP A 7 -5.50 4.29 13.22
C TRP A 7 -4.65 4.06 11.98
N ARG A 8 -5.23 3.35 11.02
CA ARG A 8 -4.66 3.14 9.68
C ARG A 8 -4.63 4.47 8.93
N SER A 9 -3.58 4.72 8.17
CA SER A 9 -3.51 5.89 7.28
C SER A 9 -4.30 5.70 5.99
N ALA A 10 -4.43 6.77 5.20
CA ALA A 10 -5.02 6.69 3.87
C ALA A 10 -4.22 5.74 2.95
N PRO A 11 -4.89 4.98 2.07
CA PRO A 11 -4.22 4.15 1.08
C PRO A 11 -3.40 5.01 0.10
N GLY A 12 -2.37 4.39 -0.47
CA GLY A 12 -1.65 4.95 -1.59
C GLY A 12 -2.44 4.88 -2.90
N VAL A 13 -1.86 5.37 -3.98
CA VAL A 13 -2.47 5.42 -5.32
C VAL A 13 -1.56 4.72 -6.31
N ILE A 14 -2.16 3.91 -7.19
CA ILE A 14 -1.52 3.47 -8.43
C ILE A 14 -2.12 4.33 -9.53
N TRP A 15 -1.27 5.06 -10.23
CA TRP A 15 -1.64 5.90 -11.36
C TRP A 15 -0.97 5.38 -12.62
N GLU A 16 -1.76 5.26 -13.68
CA GLU A 16 -1.31 4.79 -14.98
C GLU A 16 -1.67 5.84 -16.04
N ALA A 17 -0.72 6.15 -16.92
CA ALA A 17 -0.92 7.08 -18.02
C ALA A 17 -0.28 6.53 -19.29
N VAL A 18 -1.03 6.59 -20.39
CA VAL A 18 -0.57 6.12 -21.70
C VAL A 18 -0.10 7.30 -22.52
N ASN A 19 1.08 7.20 -23.14
CA ASN A 19 1.50 8.14 -24.16
C ASN A 19 0.83 7.80 -25.50
N GLU A 20 -0.33 8.37 -25.77
CA GLU A 20 -1.07 8.12 -27.02
C GLU A 20 -0.51 8.86 -28.25
N ALA A 21 0.45 9.78 -28.03
CA ALA A 21 0.99 10.65 -29.05
C ALA A 21 2.31 10.12 -29.62
N TRP A 22 3.19 11.04 -30.01
CA TRP A 22 4.53 10.76 -30.52
C TRP A 22 5.55 10.56 -29.41
N ASP A 23 6.75 10.13 -29.80
CA ASP A 23 7.91 10.04 -28.93
C ASP A 23 8.20 11.39 -28.26
N CYS A 24 8.31 11.40 -26.94
CA CYS A 24 8.48 12.61 -26.17
C CYS A 24 9.42 12.41 -24.97
N THR A 25 9.95 13.52 -24.47
CA THR A 25 10.68 13.55 -23.21
C THR A 25 9.76 14.09 -22.12
N SER A 26 9.65 13.37 -21.00
CA SER A 26 8.92 13.83 -19.82
C SER A 26 9.76 13.65 -18.57
N ASN A 27 9.73 14.62 -17.66
CA ASN A 27 10.36 14.49 -16.35
C ASN A 27 9.42 13.70 -15.44
N MET A 28 9.81 12.47 -15.12
CA MET A 28 8.97 11.55 -14.36
C MET A 28 9.80 10.74 -13.37
N GLY A 29 9.11 10.07 -12.45
CA GLY A 29 9.72 9.17 -11.49
C GLY A 29 8.82 8.94 -10.28
N PRO A 30 9.33 8.20 -9.29
CA PRO A 30 8.58 7.87 -8.06
C PRO A 30 8.39 9.05 -7.07
N CYS A 31 8.78 10.27 -7.45
CA CYS A 31 8.69 11.52 -6.66
C CYS A 31 9.26 11.39 -5.23
N ASP A 32 8.80 12.24 -4.32
CA ASP A 32 9.03 12.09 -2.88
C ASP A 32 8.43 10.77 -2.40
N GLY A 33 9.08 10.09 -1.45
CA GLY A 33 8.66 8.76 -1.01
C GLY A 33 9.45 7.60 -1.63
N TRP A 34 10.26 7.85 -2.65
CA TRP A 34 11.12 6.84 -3.29
C TRP A 34 12.27 6.37 -2.40
N HIS A 35 12.90 7.29 -1.69
CA HIS A 35 14.00 7.01 -0.76
C HIS A 35 13.53 7.02 0.71
N THR A 36 12.71 7.99 1.07
CA THR A 36 12.23 8.18 2.45
C THR A 36 10.75 7.88 2.52
N ARG A 37 10.36 6.80 3.20
CA ARG A 37 8.95 6.47 3.45
C ARG A 37 8.40 7.29 4.63
N GLY A 38 7.08 7.46 4.66
CA GLY A 38 6.38 7.92 5.85
C GLY A 38 6.50 6.90 6.99
N GLU A 39 7.06 7.32 8.13
CA GLU A 39 7.22 6.48 9.30
C GLU A 39 5.92 6.35 10.11
N GLY A 40 5.77 5.22 10.80
CA GLY A 40 4.67 5.01 11.73
C GLY A 40 4.91 5.71 13.07
N GLN A 41 3.85 5.97 13.82
CA GLN A 41 3.92 6.65 15.11
C GLN A 41 3.28 5.83 16.22
N GLN A 42 3.83 5.90 17.44
CA GLN A 42 3.29 5.25 18.64
C GLN A 42 3.03 3.74 18.45
N GLY A 43 3.94 3.03 17.76
CA GLY A 43 3.80 1.60 17.46
C GLY A 43 3.05 1.28 16.15
N GLY A 44 2.67 2.30 15.38
CA GLY A 44 2.22 2.15 14.01
C GLY A 44 3.36 1.76 13.06
N GLN A 45 3.01 1.18 11.92
CA GLN A 45 3.94 0.74 10.89
C GLN A 45 4.16 1.82 9.82
N PRO A 46 5.35 1.85 9.19
CA PRO A 46 5.63 2.77 8.11
C PRO A 46 4.84 2.42 6.84
N THR A 47 4.80 3.37 5.90
CA THR A 47 4.28 3.14 4.54
C THR A 47 5.32 2.47 3.64
N VAL A 48 4.90 2.08 2.43
CA VAL A 48 5.81 1.54 1.40
C VAL A 48 6.53 2.67 0.66
N LEU A 49 7.73 2.39 0.13
CA LEU A 49 8.41 3.32 -0.75
C LEU A 49 7.69 3.42 -2.09
N ASN A 50 7.72 4.63 -2.66
CA ASN A 50 7.14 4.89 -3.97
C ASN A 50 8.01 4.26 -5.06
N LYS A 51 7.36 3.78 -6.12
CA LYS A 51 8.01 3.21 -7.29
C LYS A 51 7.38 3.74 -8.57
N ALA A 52 8.17 3.81 -9.64
CA ALA A 52 7.65 4.18 -10.94
C ALA A 52 8.25 3.30 -12.03
N TYR A 53 7.46 3.07 -13.08
CA TYR A 53 7.79 2.18 -14.17
C TYR A 53 7.36 2.76 -15.51
N ILE A 54 8.04 2.35 -16.56
CA ILE A 54 7.59 2.48 -17.95
C ILE A 54 7.36 1.06 -18.47
N VAL A 55 6.16 0.78 -18.96
CA VAL A 55 5.84 -0.46 -19.66
C VAL A 55 5.85 -0.17 -21.15
N ARG A 56 6.71 -0.89 -21.89
CA ARG A 56 6.91 -0.76 -23.34
C ARG A 56 6.72 -2.12 -23.99
N GLY A 57 5.53 -2.37 -24.50
CA GLY A 57 5.16 -3.71 -24.96
C GLY A 57 5.23 -4.72 -23.81
N GLU A 58 6.10 -5.73 -23.93
CA GLU A 58 6.33 -6.75 -22.88
C GLU A 58 7.41 -6.34 -21.87
N GLU A 59 8.15 -5.26 -22.13
CA GLU A 59 9.24 -4.81 -21.26
C GLU A 59 8.70 -3.89 -20.14
N THR A 60 9.16 -4.11 -18.91
CA THR A 60 8.92 -3.21 -17.77
C THR A 60 10.24 -2.62 -17.27
N ILE A 61 10.37 -1.30 -17.36
CA ILE A 61 11.56 -0.53 -17.00
C ILE A 61 11.29 0.20 -15.69
N GLU A 62 12.04 -0.10 -14.62
CA GLU A 62 11.94 0.63 -13.35
C GLU A 62 12.73 1.94 -13.40
N ILE A 63 12.09 3.04 -13.02
CA ILE A 63 12.75 4.34 -12.87
C ILE A 63 13.34 4.42 -11.47
N LYS A 64 14.67 4.41 -11.38
CA LYS A 64 15.42 4.29 -10.13
C LYS A 64 15.81 5.64 -9.50
N GLU A 65 15.37 6.76 -10.04
CA GLU A 65 15.65 8.09 -9.49
C GLU A 65 14.40 8.99 -9.57
N PRO A 66 14.22 9.94 -8.64
CA PRO A 66 13.06 10.81 -8.63
C PRO A 66 13.25 11.96 -9.64
N HIS A 67 12.18 12.31 -10.36
CA HIS A 67 12.13 13.50 -11.23
C HIS A 67 13.26 13.59 -12.28
N ILE A 68 13.54 12.50 -12.99
CA ILE A 68 14.54 12.49 -14.06
C ILE A 68 13.89 12.50 -15.46
N PRO A 69 14.56 13.05 -16.49
CA PRO A 69 14.07 12.99 -17.86
C PRO A 69 13.96 11.53 -18.34
N GLN A 70 12.79 11.16 -18.84
CA GLN A 70 12.50 9.86 -19.44
C GLN A 70 12.14 10.04 -20.91
N GLN A 71 12.69 9.17 -21.77
CA GLN A 71 12.31 9.09 -23.18
C GLN A 71 11.17 8.10 -23.36
N LEU A 72 9.98 8.62 -23.60
CA LEU A 72 8.78 7.85 -23.87
C LEU A 72 8.60 7.67 -25.37
N LYS A 73 8.19 6.48 -25.77
CA LYS A 73 7.71 6.19 -27.11
C LYS A 73 6.19 6.29 -27.17
N GLY A 74 5.65 6.50 -28.37
CA GLY A 74 4.22 6.32 -28.59
C GLY A 74 3.77 4.92 -28.16
N GLY A 75 2.73 4.84 -27.34
CA GLY A 75 2.19 3.61 -26.76
C GLY A 75 2.80 3.16 -25.43
N ASP A 76 3.85 3.82 -24.92
CA ASP A 76 4.39 3.52 -23.59
C ASP A 76 3.35 3.82 -22.49
N VAL A 77 3.32 2.99 -21.45
CA VAL A 77 2.51 3.21 -20.24
C VAL A 77 3.42 3.58 -19.08
N PHE A 78 3.24 4.78 -18.53
CA PHE A 78 3.87 5.16 -17.28
C PHE A 78 3.00 4.71 -16.10
N ILE A 79 3.62 4.06 -15.12
CA ILE A 79 2.96 3.59 -13.90
C ILE A 79 3.68 4.20 -12.70
N ALA A 80 2.96 4.99 -11.90
CA ALA A 80 3.42 5.46 -10.60
C ALA A 80 2.68 4.73 -9.48
N LYS A 81 3.44 4.10 -8.58
CA LYS A 81 2.94 3.46 -7.36
C LYS A 81 3.34 4.31 -6.17
N ALA A 82 2.42 5.15 -5.70
CA ALA A 82 2.60 5.96 -4.51
C ALA A 82 2.07 5.23 -3.28
N GLY A 83 2.89 5.15 -2.22
CA GLY A 83 2.48 4.72 -0.89
C GLY A 83 1.55 5.74 -0.23
N GLY A 84 0.79 5.28 0.75
CA GLY A 84 -0.02 6.13 1.63
C GLY A 84 0.80 6.73 2.76
N GLY A 85 0.15 7.12 3.85
CA GLY A 85 0.84 7.61 5.06
C GLY A 85 1.34 6.50 5.99
N GLY A 86 2.09 6.84 7.04
CA GLY A 86 2.39 5.93 8.15
C GLY A 86 1.20 5.77 9.10
N GLY A 87 1.06 4.59 9.72
CA GLY A 87 -0.02 4.32 10.67
C GLY A 87 0.28 4.89 12.07
N VAL A 88 -0.75 5.01 12.91
CA VAL A 88 -0.61 5.49 14.30
C VAL A 88 -1.16 4.46 15.27
N GLY A 89 -0.43 4.19 16.36
CA GLY A 89 -0.82 3.21 17.38
C GLY A 89 -0.59 1.77 16.94
N ARG A 90 -0.58 0.83 17.88
CA ARG A 90 -0.34 -0.59 17.56
C ARG A 90 -1.47 -1.17 16.69
N PRO A 91 -1.17 -1.90 15.59
CA PRO A 91 -2.21 -2.51 14.75
C PRO A 91 -3.13 -3.51 15.47
N ASP A 92 -2.61 -4.26 16.44
CA ASP A 92 -3.38 -5.24 17.23
C ASP A 92 -4.36 -4.60 18.23
N GLU A 93 -4.36 -3.27 18.35
CA GLU A 93 -5.33 -2.49 19.11
C GLU A 93 -6.46 -1.90 18.27
N ARG A 94 -6.39 -1.99 16.92
CA ARG A 94 -7.47 -1.53 16.05
C ARG A 94 -8.75 -2.31 16.37
N ASP A 95 -9.90 -1.65 16.31
CA ASP A 95 -11.20 -2.32 16.45
C ASP A 95 -11.34 -3.43 15.38
N PRO A 96 -11.59 -4.71 15.77
CA PRO A 96 -11.83 -5.79 14.82
C PRO A 96 -12.91 -5.48 13.78
N GLU A 97 -13.96 -4.76 14.16
CA GLU A 97 -15.04 -4.40 13.23
C GLU A 97 -14.57 -3.37 12.19
N ALA A 98 -13.72 -2.43 12.59
CA ALA A 98 -13.08 -1.50 11.67
C ALA A 98 -12.13 -2.23 10.70
N VAL A 99 -11.43 -3.27 11.15
CA VAL A 99 -10.60 -4.12 10.28
C VAL A 99 -11.47 -4.90 9.30
N ARG A 100 -12.59 -5.48 9.75
CA ARG A 100 -13.55 -6.17 8.89
C ARG A 100 -14.12 -5.25 7.81
N MET A 101 -14.43 -4.00 8.17
CA MET A 101 -14.85 -2.99 7.20
C MET A 101 -13.74 -2.61 6.21
N ASP A 102 -12.49 -2.50 6.67
CA ASP A 102 -11.35 -2.29 5.79
C ASP A 102 -11.16 -3.44 4.79
N VAL A 103 -11.37 -4.69 5.22
CA VAL A 103 -11.35 -5.88 4.34
C VAL A 103 -12.50 -5.85 3.35
N LYS A 104 -13.72 -5.59 3.82
CA LYS A 104 -14.91 -5.47 2.97
C LYS A 104 -14.74 -4.41 1.87
N ASN A 105 -14.04 -3.33 2.18
CA ASN A 105 -13.77 -2.24 1.24
C ASN A 105 -12.49 -2.43 0.41
N GLY A 106 -11.80 -3.58 0.53
CA GLY A 106 -10.58 -3.88 -0.23
C GLY A 106 -9.36 -3.03 0.17
N LEU A 107 -9.41 -2.34 1.31
CA LEU A 107 -8.32 -1.50 1.81
C LEU A 107 -7.25 -2.32 2.55
N VAL A 108 -7.65 -3.47 3.09
CA VAL A 108 -6.82 -4.43 3.81
C VAL A 108 -7.15 -5.81 3.28
N SER A 109 -6.15 -6.66 3.06
CA SER A 109 -6.39 -8.05 2.66
C SER A 109 -6.69 -8.93 3.87
N ILE A 110 -7.28 -10.12 3.66
CA ILE A 110 -7.55 -11.07 4.74
C ILE A 110 -6.25 -11.51 5.43
N GLU A 111 -5.18 -11.69 4.66
CA GLU A 111 -3.85 -12.02 5.17
C GLU A 111 -3.33 -10.89 6.05
N MET A 112 -3.48 -9.63 5.63
CA MET A 112 -3.07 -8.49 6.43
C MET A 112 -3.92 -8.33 7.70
N ALA A 113 -5.23 -8.59 7.63
CA ALA A 113 -6.10 -8.62 8.81
C ALA A 113 -5.58 -9.63 9.85
N ARG A 114 -5.22 -10.84 9.41
CA ARG A 114 -4.67 -11.89 10.27
C ARG A 114 -3.27 -11.55 10.78
N ASP A 115 -2.34 -11.23 9.88
CA ASP A 115 -0.91 -11.19 10.18
C ASP A 115 -0.49 -9.89 10.85
N VAL A 116 -1.14 -8.77 10.51
CA VAL A 116 -0.80 -7.44 11.02
C VAL A 116 -1.76 -7.01 12.13
N TYR A 117 -3.07 -7.00 11.85
CA TYR A 117 -4.08 -6.53 12.81
C TYR A 117 -4.51 -7.57 13.85
N LYS A 118 -4.05 -8.82 13.68
CA LYS A 118 -4.40 -9.98 14.53
C LYS A 118 -5.92 -10.18 14.62
N VAL A 119 -6.62 -10.02 13.50
CA VAL A 119 -8.06 -10.23 13.35
C VAL A 119 -8.27 -11.37 12.36
N SER A 120 -8.94 -12.42 12.81
CA SER A 120 -9.25 -13.58 11.99
C SER A 120 -10.66 -13.41 11.40
N ILE A 121 -10.75 -13.48 10.07
CA ILE A 121 -11.98 -13.21 9.31
C ILE A 121 -12.22 -14.36 8.34
N ASP A 122 -13.48 -14.78 8.22
CA ASP A 122 -13.93 -15.74 7.23
C ASP A 122 -13.84 -15.14 5.81
N PRO A 123 -13.16 -15.78 4.86
CA PRO A 123 -12.99 -15.24 3.52
C PRO A 123 -14.26 -15.20 2.66
N GLU A 124 -15.25 -16.04 2.97
CA GLU A 124 -16.50 -16.12 2.22
C GLU A 124 -17.57 -15.21 2.82
N THR A 125 -17.71 -15.21 4.15
CA THR A 125 -18.78 -14.48 4.84
C THR A 125 -18.36 -13.11 5.37
N LEU A 126 -17.05 -12.86 5.46
CA LEU A 126 -16.45 -11.69 6.12
C LEU A 126 -16.85 -11.54 7.59
N GLU A 127 -17.22 -12.64 8.26
CA GLU A 127 -17.47 -12.65 9.70
C GLU A 127 -16.17 -12.74 10.49
N ILE A 128 -16.12 -12.10 11.67
CA ILE A 128 -14.95 -12.14 12.55
C ILE A 128 -15.01 -13.41 13.40
N TYR A 129 -13.97 -14.22 13.35
CA TYR A 129 -13.77 -15.30 14.31
C TYR A 129 -13.29 -14.72 15.65
N ALA A 130 -14.23 -14.35 16.52
CA ALA A 130 -13.96 -13.63 17.77
C ALA A 130 -12.95 -14.35 18.69
N ASN A 131 -13.13 -15.66 18.91
CA ASN A 131 -12.24 -16.46 19.77
C ASN A 131 -10.82 -16.54 19.22
N ALA A 132 -10.67 -16.74 17.90
CA ALA A 132 -9.37 -16.78 17.24
C ALA A 132 -8.67 -15.42 17.32
N THR A 133 -9.41 -14.33 17.06
CA THR A 133 -8.93 -12.95 17.18
C THR A 133 -8.45 -12.63 18.59
N GLN A 134 -9.21 -12.99 19.63
CA GLN A 134 -8.80 -12.80 21.03
C GLN A 134 -7.52 -13.56 21.37
N LYS A 135 -7.43 -14.83 20.95
CA LYS A 135 -6.23 -15.66 21.16
C LYS A 135 -5.00 -15.04 20.49
N MET A 136 -5.10 -14.67 19.22
CA MET A 136 -3.99 -14.06 18.47
C MET A 136 -3.52 -12.74 19.10
N ARG A 137 -4.44 -11.91 19.59
CA ARG A 137 -4.10 -10.65 20.28
C ARG A 137 -3.50 -10.88 21.66
N ALA A 138 -3.93 -11.90 22.39
CA ALA A 138 -3.33 -12.27 23.66
C ALA A 138 -1.89 -12.77 23.47
N GLU A 139 -1.63 -13.55 22.42
CA GLU A 139 -0.30 -14.03 22.05
C GLU A 139 0.63 -12.90 21.59
N ALA A 140 0.12 -11.94 20.81
CA ALA A 140 0.90 -10.77 20.34
C ALA A 140 1.28 -9.76 21.44
N ARG A 141 0.74 -9.92 22.65
CA ARG A 141 1.00 -9.07 23.82
C ARG A 141 1.88 -9.73 24.86
N ARG A 142 2.20 -11.01 24.69
CA ARG A 142 3.22 -11.72 25.49
C ARG A 142 4.60 -11.35 24.99
#